data_AF-A0A7S4L035-F1
#
_entry.id   AF-A0A7S4L035-F1
#
_cell.length_a   1.000
_cell.length_b   1.000
_cell.length_c   1.000
_cell.angle_alpha   90.00
_cell.angle_beta   90.00
_cell.angle_gamma   90.00
#
_symmetry.space_group_name_H-M   'P 1'
#
loop_
_entity.id
_entity.type
_entity.pdbx_description
1 polymer ?
#
loop_
_entity_poly.entity_id
_entity_poly.type
_entity_poly.pdbx_seq_one_letter_code
_entity_poly.pdbx_strand_id
1 'polypeptide(L)'
;EKEKEKEKEEYELTCTPLFTKVVTLFTEQNNLHLAIPGGLIGVGTNLDPLLCRGDRLVGQVIGAPGTLPNVYIKLEMQYRLMRRCVGLKTRTKVPKVKRGEVLMVTVGSDAVGGRVIGTGGDLMRVVLSRPVCTDLLARVLLSRRVERHWRLIGWGQVTRGKEL
;
A
#
# COMPACT_ATOMS: atom_id res chain seq x y z
N GLU A 1 23.34 1.68 37.39
CA GLU A 1 23.80 0.71 36.37
C GLU A 1 23.18 1.08 35.04
N LYS A 2 23.96 1.09 33.95
CA LYS A 2 23.54 1.54 32.63
C LYS A 2 22.66 0.47 31.98
N GLU A 3 21.43 0.80 31.65
CA GLU A 3 20.55 -0.03 30.82
C GLU A 3 21.20 -0.18 29.44
N LYS A 4 21.56 -1.42 29.09
CA LYS A 4 22.05 -1.80 27.77
C LYS A 4 20.92 -1.58 26.76
N GLU A 5 21.05 -0.55 25.93
CA GLU A 5 20.31 -0.43 24.68
C GLU A 5 20.53 -1.72 23.87
N LYS A 6 19.46 -2.50 23.68
CA LYS A 6 19.48 -3.64 22.77
C LYS A 6 19.69 -3.11 21.36
N GLU A 7 20.86 -3.38 20.79
CA GLU A 7 21.15 -3.22 19.36
C GLU A 7 20.03 -3.89 18.56
N LYS A 8 19.28 -3.11 17.79
CA LYS A 8 18.34 -3.64 16.82
C LYS A 8 19.15 -4.05 15.60
N GLU A 9 19.22 -5.35 15.33
CA GLU A 9 19.67 -5.86 14.04
C GLU A 9 18.86 -5.17 12.93
N GLU A 10 19.53 -4.32 12.15
CA GLU A 10 18.93 -3.59 11.06
C GLU A 10 18.93 -4.52 9.83
N TYR A 11 17.82 -5.20 9.61
CA TYR A 11 17.63 -6.02 8.41
C TYR A 11 17.48 -5.11 7.19
N GLU A 12 18.31 -5.33 6.18
CA GLU A 12 18.21 -4.63 4.91
C GLU A 12 17.07 -5.26 4.09
N LEU A 13 15.99 -4.49 3.92
CA LEU A 13 14.89 -4.88 3.04
C LEU A 13 15.33 -4.67 1.60
N THR A 14 15.32 -5.72 0.79
CA THR A 14 15.55 -5.63 -0.66
C THR A 14 14.27 -5.93 -1.43
N CYS A 15 13.95 -5.12 -2.44
CA CYS A 15 12.84 -5.36 -3.35
C CYS A 15 13.37 -5.50 -4.78
N THR A 16 13.19 -6.67 -5.38
CA THR A 16 13.67 -6.94 -6.75
C THR A 16 12.47 -7.13 -7.68
N PRO A 17 12.37 -6.35 -8.77
CA PRO A 17 11.28 -6.52 -9.73
C PRO A 17 11.40 -7.86 -10.45
N LEU A 18 10.26 -8.49 -10.71
CA LEU A 18 10.18 -9.74 -11.47
C LEU A 18 9.91 -9.43 -12.93
N PHE A 19 10.74 -9.97 -13.82
CA PHE A 19 10.54 -9.86 -15.26
C PHE A 19 9.92 -11.14 -15.81
N THR A 20 8.88 -10.99 -16.61
CA THR A 20 8.19 -12.11 -17.27
C THR A 20 7.68 -11.69 -18.65
N LYS A 21 7.22 -12.66 -19.42
CA LYS A 21 6.56 -12.44 -20.71
C LYS A 21 5.08 -12.75 -20.60
N VAL A 22 4.26 -11.90 -21.20
CA VAL A 22 2.83 -12.15 -21.38
C VAL A 22 2.66 -13.20 -22.47
N VAL A 23 1.91 -14.25 -22.16
CA VAL A 23 1.63 -15.38 -23.06
C VAL A 23 0.24 -15.28 -23.63
N THR A 24 -0.74 -14.96 -22.77
CA THR A 24 -2.15 -14.88 -23.14
C THR A 24 -2.84 -13.74 -22.41
N LEU A 25 -3.89 -13.22 -23.03
CA LEU A 25 -4.81 -12.28 -22.41
C LEU A 25 -6.21 -12.90 -22.46
N PHE A 26 -6.88 -12.92 -21.32
CA PHE A 26 -8.22 -13.48 -21.19
C PHE A 26 -9.17 -12.47 -20.57
N THR A 27 -10.39 -12.41 -21.09
CA THR A 27 -11.52 -11.77 -20.42
C THR A 27 -12.68 -12.76 -20.43
N GLU A 28 -13.24 -13.06 -19.26
CA GLU A 28 -14.31 -14.06 -19.12
C GLU A 28 -13.93 -15.41 -19.76
N GLN A 29 -14.51 -15.74 -20.92
CA GLN A 29 -14.26 -16.96 -21.69
C GLN A 29 -13.50 -16.71 -23.00
N ASN A 30 -13.12 -15.46 -23.28
CA ASN A 30 -12.57 -15.05 -24.56
C ASN A 30 -11.05 -14.82 -24.47
N ASN A 31 -10.34 -15.38 -25.45
CA ASN A 31 -8.96 -15.04 -25.72
C ASN A 31 -8.88 -13.69 -26.43
N LEU A 32 -7.99 -12.81 -25.96
CA LEU A 32 -7.75 -11.49 -26.53
C LEU A 32 -6.35 -11.39 -27.14
N HIS A 33 -6.25 -10.73 -28.29
CA HIS A 33 -4.96 -10.37 -28.89
C HIS A 33 -4.43 -9.01 -28.42
N LEU A 34 -5.34 -8.11 -28.02
CA LEU A 34 -5.05 -6.76 -27.56
C LEU A 34 -5.93 -6.44 -26.35
N ALA A 35 -5.33 -5.77 -25.36
CA ALA A 35 -6.04 -5.17 -24.24
C ALA A 35 -6.17 -3.66 -24.45
N ILE A 36 -7.38 -3.12 -24.28
CA ILE A 36 -7.62 -1.68 -24.20
C ILE A 36 -7.81 -1.26 -22.73
N PRO A 37 -7.52 0.00 -22.37
CA PRO A 37 -7.75 0.49 -21.01
C PRO A 37 -9.24 0.45 -20.64
N GLY A 38 -9.53 0.09 -19.39
CA GLY A 38 -10.89 0.05 -18.85
C GLY A 38 -11.50 -1.35 -18.87
N GLY A 39 -11.33 -2.09 -17.77
CA GLY A 39 -11.85 -3.44 -17.60
C GLY A 39 -10.96 -4.28 -16.69
N LEU A 40 -11.41 -5.50 -16.37
CA LEU A 40 -10.62 -6.51 -15.68
C LEU A 40 -10.15 -7.53 -16.72
N ILE A 41 -8.85 -7.77 -16.78
CA ILE A 41 -8.22 -8.66 -17.75
C ILE A 41 -7.33 -9.64 -17.01
N GLY A 42 -7.48 -10.93 -17.32
CA GLY A 42 -6.55 -11.98 -16.89
C GLY A 42 -5.31 -11.95 -17.77
N VAL A 43 -4.15 -11.67 -17.18
CA VAL A 43 -2.86 -11.66 -17.89
C VAL A 43 -2.12 -12.96 -17.58
N GLY A 44 -2.06 -13.86 -18.56
CA GLY A 44 -1.27 -15.09 -18.47
C GLY A 44 0.21 -14.79 -18.68
N THR A 45 1.07 -15.21 -17.75
CA THR A 45 2.52 -14.96 -17.80
C THR A 45 3.32 -16.24 -17.58
N ASN A 46 4.62 -16.21 -17.91
CA ASN A 46 5.57 -17.29 -17.64
C ASN A 46 6.17 -17.23 -16.22
N LEU A 47 5.50 -16.59 -15.26
CA LEU A 47 5.94 -16.61 -13.86
C LEU A 47 5.76 -18.01 -13.27
N ASP A 48 6.62 -18.35 -12.31
CA ASP A 48 6.46 -19.57 -11.52
C ASP A 48 5.11 -19.55 -10.78
N PRO A 49 4.22 -20.54 -11.01
CA PRO A 49 2.94 -20.64 -10.32
C PRO A 49 3.03 -20.59 -8.79
N LEU A 50 4.16 -20.97 -8.19
CA LEU A 50 4.40 -20.88 -6.75
C LEU A 50 4.35 -19.43 -6.23
N LEU A 51 4.76 -18.46 -7.05
CA LEU A 51 4.72 -17.04 -6.71
C LEU A 51 3.29 -16.48 -6.73
N CYS A 52 2.43 -17.03 -7.60
CA CYS A 52 1.04 -16.60 -7.76
C CYS A 52 0.07 -17.29 -6.80
N ARG A 53 0.48 -18.42 -6.20
CA ARG A 53 -0.40 -19.25 -5.37
C ARG A 53 -0.89 -18.51 -4.11
N GLY A 54 -2.20 -18.54 -3.88
CA GLY A 54 -2.82 -18.03 -2.66
C GLY A 54 -2.77 -16.50 -2.55
N ASP A 55 -3.10 -15.80 -3.63
CA ASP A 55 -3.27 -14.34 -3.66
C ASP A 55 -2.01 -13.53 -3.27
N ARG A 56 -0.82 -14.14 -3.41
CA ARG A 56 0.46 -13.51 -3.07
C ARG A 56 0.81 -12.28 -3.91
N LEU A 57 0.23 -12.17 -5.11
CA LEU A 57 0.43 -11.01 -6.00
C LEU A 57 -0.64 -9.91 -5.83
N VAL A 58 -1.56 -10.04 -4.86
CA VAL A 58 -2.58 -9.01 -4.62
C VAL A 58 -1.91 -7.69 -4.25
N GLY A 59 -2.32 -6.62 -4.92
CA GLY A 59 -1.82 -5.26 -4.71
C GLY A 59 -0.49 -4.95 -5.40
N GLN A 60 0.14 -5.92 -6.06
CA GLN A 60 1.34 -5.67 -6.87
C GLN A 60 1.00 -4.90 -8.15
N VAL A 61 1.97 -4.14 -8.65
CA VAL A 61 1.85 -3.34 -9.87
C VAL A 61 2.60 -4.05 -11.00
N ILE A 62 1.94 -4.18 -12.15
CA ILE A 62 2.54 -4.71 -13.38
C ILE A 62 2.63 -3.58 -14.41
N GLY A 63 3.72 -3.54 -15.15
CA GLY A 63 3.99 -2.52 -16.16
C GLY A 63 5.06 -2.98 -17.14
N ALA A 64 5.26 -2.20 -18.20
CA ALA A 64 6.35 -2.47 -19.12
C ALA A 64 7.71 -2.23 -18.42
N PRO A 65 8.79 -2.89 -18.87
CA PRO A 65 10.11 -2.66 -18.31
C PRO A 65 10.48 -1.18 -18.31
N GLY A 66 10.87 -0.64 -17.14
CA GLY A 66 11.26 0.76 -16.98
C GLY A 66 10.12 1.77 -16.87
N THR A 67 8.85 1.34 -16.91
CA THR A 67 7.70 2.26 -16.78
C THR A 67 7.06 2.24 -15.40
N LEU A 68 7.55 1.39 -14.49
CA LEU A 68 6.98 1.26 -13.15
C LEU A 68 7.45 2.42 -12.25
N PRO A 69 6.57 2.91 -11.35
CA PRO A 69 6.93 3.89 -10.33
C PRO A 69 8.01 3.37 -9.36
N ASN A 70 8.56 4.30 -8.58
CA ASN A 70 9.52 3.96 -7.53
C ASN A 70 8.87 3.18 -6.37
N VAL A 71 9.68 2.40 -5.68
CA VAL A 71 9.27 1.59 -4.52
C VAL A 71 9.67 2.31 -3.24
N TYR A 72 8.71 2.48 -2.33
CA TYR A 72 8.91 3.23 -1.10
C TYR A 72 8.71 2.37 0.14
N ILE A 73 9.54 2.59 1.17
CA ILE A 73 9.39 1.98 2.51
C ILE A 73 8.94 2.98 3.57
N LYS A 74 9.26 4.27 3.37
CA LYS A 74 8.75 5.37 4.20
C LYS A 74 8.00 6.34 3.30
N LEU A 75 6.80 6.73 3.70
CA LEU A 75 5.99 7.70 2.99
C LEU A 75 5.74 8.93 3.86
N GLU A 76 5.80 10.09 3.22
CA GLU A 76 5.24 11.34 3.71
C GLU A 76 4.01 11.66 2.85
N MET A 77 2.90 11.91 3.51
CA MET A 77 1.62 12.13 2.85
C MET A 77 0.86 13.26 3.53
N GLN A 78 0.17 14.07 2.72
CA GLN A 78 -0.84 14.98 3.24
C GLN A 78 -2.13 14.19 3.50
N TYR A 79 -2.76 14.37 4.65
CA TYR A 79 -3.96 13.61 5.00
C TYR A 79 -5.08 14.49 5.55
N ARG A 80 -6.31 14.02 5.37
CA ARG A 80 -7.52 14.61 5.92
C ARG A 80 -8.37 13.53 6.57
N LEU A 81 -8.79 13.78 7.81
CA LEU A 81 -9.67 12.88 8.54
C LEU A 81 -11.13 13.22 8.28
N MET A 82 -11.95 12.19 8.21
CA MET A 82 -13.41 12.32 8.19
C MET A 82 -13.92 12.83 9.53
N ARG A 83 -15.08 13.52 9.50
CA ARG A 83 -15.73 13.98 10.74
C ARG A 83 -16.25 12.82 11.59
N ARG A 84 -16.65 11.71 10.97
CA ARG A 84 -17.26 10.54 11.60
C ARG A 84 -16.75 9.26 10.94
N CYS A 85 -16.65 8.18 11.71
CA CYS A 85 -16.34 6.86 11.17
C CYS A 85 -17.48 6.37 10.27
N VAL A 86 -17.13 5.79 9.11
CA VAL A 86 -18.10 5.19 8.19
C VAL A 86 -18.38 3.74 8.61
N GLY A 87 -19.65 3.33 8.56
CA GLY A 87 -20.06 1.93 8.78
C GLY A 87 -20.31 1.51 10.25
N LEU A 88 -20.41 2.46 11.17
CA LEU A 88 -20.88 2.23 12.55
C LEU A 88 -22.32 2.73 12.70
N LYS A 89 -23.14 1.99 13.47
CA LYS A 89 -24.51 2.41 13.83
C LYS A 89 -24.51 3.69 14.66
N THR A 90 -23.47 3.86 15.49
CA THR A 90 -23.25 5.04 16.31
C THR A 90 -22.35 6.04 15.58
N ARG A 91 -22.68 7.33 15.69
CA ARG A 91 -21.93 8.43 15.06
C ARG A 91 -20.65 8.76 15.84
N THR A 92 -19.69 7.84 15.84
CA THR A 92 -18.41 8.01 16.52
C THR A 92 -17.51 9.01 15.78
N LYS A 93 -17.03 10.04 16.49
CA LYS A 93 -16.09 11.04 15.96
C LYS A 93 -14.71 10.40 15.76
N VAL A 94 -14.06 10.70 14.64
CA VAL A 94 -12.70 10.21 14.36
C VAL A 94 -11.69 11.00 15.19
N PRO A 95 -10.90 10.36 16.07
CA PRO A 95 -9.83 11.05 16.80
C PRO A 95 -8.64 11.34 15.88
N LYS A 96 -7.86 12.37 16.22
CA LYS A 96 -6.61 12.69 15.51
C LYS A 96 -5.64 11.49 15.53
N VAL A 97 -4.79 11.39 14.51
CA VAL A 97 -3.76 10.36 14.42
C VAL A 97 -2.66 10.63 15.45
N LYS A 98 -2.24 9.57 16.16
CA LYS A 98 -1.19 9.65 17.18
C LYS A 98 0.12 9.08 16.65
N ARG A 99 1.25 9.61 17.14
CA ARG A 99 2.57 9.04 16.90
C ARG A 99 2.65 7.62 17.48
N GLY A 100 3.26 6.70 16.75
CA GLY A 100 3.40 5.29 17.12
C GLY A 100 2.19 4.42 16.80
N GLU A 101 1.08 5.00 16.37
CA GLU A 101 -0.12 4.26 15.97
C GLU A 101 0.13 3.45 14.69
N VAL A 102 -0.50 2.27 14.58
CA VAL A 102 -0.49 1.47 13.36
C VAL A 102 -1.82 1.67 12.64
N LEU A 103 -1.74 2.20 11.42
CA LEU A 103 -2.87 2.39 10.52
C LEU A 103 -2.73 1.45 9.32
N MET A 104 -3.84 1.10 8.69
CA MET A 104 -3.80 0.47 7.37
C MET A 104 -3.84 1.57 6.32
N VAL A 105 -2.80 1.62 5.49
CA VAL A 105 -2.66 2.54 4.37
C VAL A 105 -2.98 1.77 3.10
N THR A 106 -4.00 2.20 2.38
CA THR A 106 -4.37 1.61 1.09
C THR A 106 -3.93 2.55 -0.02
N VAL A 107 -3.06 2.07 -0.90
CA VAL A 107 -2.48 2.80 -2.03
C VAL A 107 -2.84 2.06 -3.30
N GLY A 108 -3.69 2.66 -4.14
CA GLY A 108 -4.26 1.94 -5.29
C GLY A 108 -4.99 0.67 -4.83
N SER A 109 -4.55 -0.48 -5.33
CA SER A 109 -5.06 -1.81 -4.95
C SER A 109 -4.35 -2.43 -3.76
N ASP A 110 -3.28 -1.79 -3.27
CA ASP A 110 -2.39 -2.37 -2.27
C ASP A 110 -2.74 -1.92 -0.85
N ALA A 111 -2.93 -2.85 0.09
CA ALA A 111 -3.25 -2.54 1.48
C ALA A 111 -2.10 -2.98 2.40
N VAL A 112 -1.47 -2.01 3.05
CA VAL A 112 -0.26 -2.22 3.87
C VAL A 112 -0.43 -1.64 5.27
N GLY A 113 0.15 -2.30 6.27
CA GLY A 113 0.25 -1.76 7.62
C GLY A 113 1.32 -0.67 7.67
N GLY A 114 0.97 0.49 8.22
CA GLY A 114 1.85 1.64 8.36
C GLY A 114 1.95 2.10 9.79
N ARG A 115 3.17 2.18 10.34
CA ARG A 115 3.42 2.77 11.66
C ARG A 115 3.72 4.25 11.53
N VAL A 116 2.93 5.08 12.22
CA VAL A 116 3.07 6.53 12.20
C VAL A 116 4.31 6.96 12.99
N ILE A 117 5.30 7.56 12.32
CA ILE A 117 6.54 8.06 12.93
C ILE A 117 6.32 9.45 13.54
N GLY A 118 5.47 10.25 12.90
CA GLY A 118 5.20 11.62 13.29
C GLY A 118 4.06 12.21 12.49
N THR A 119 3.39 13.17 13.10
CA THR A 119 2.32 13.98 12.50
C THR A 119 2.70 15.44 12.68
N GLY A 120 2.50 16.26 11.64
CA GLY A 120 2.82 17.68 11.64
C GLY A 120 1.78 18.44 10.83
N GLY A 121 0.86 19.12 11.52
CA GLY A 121 -0.29 19.78 10.86
C GLY A 121 -1.11 18.77 10.05
N ASP A 122 -1.13 18.98 8.73
CA ASP A 122 -1.82 18.12 7.76
C ASP A 122 -0.89 17.06 7.11
N LEU A 123 0.37 16.97 7.54
CA LEU A 123 1.34 15.99 7.06
C LEU A 123 1.50 14.83 8.04
N MET A 124 1.68 13.63 7.49
CA MET A 124 1.95 12.42 8.25
C MET A 124 3.12 11.66 7.64
N ARG A 125 4.03 11.19 8.48
CA ARG A 125 5.14 10.30 8.11
C ARG A 125 4.88 8.90 8.63
N VAL A 126 5.01 7.91 7.75
CA VAL A 126 4.68 6.51 8.04
C VAL A 126 5.80 5.59 7.55
N VAL A 127 6.20 4.62 8.38
CA VAL A 127 6.99 3.46 7.92
C VAL A 127 6.01 2.36 7.56
N LEU A 128 6.13 1.84 6.34
CA LEU A 128 5.32 0.72 5.86
C LEU A 128 5.93 -0.60 6.32
N SER A 129 5.09 -1.60 6.57
CA SER A 129 5.54 -2.95 6.94
C SER A 129 6.13 -3.72 5.77
N ARG A 130 5.76 -3.36 4.55
CA ARG A 130 6.28 -3.90 3.28
C ARG A 130 6.44 -2.77 2.26
N PRO A 131 7.36 -2.91 1.30
CA PRO A 131 7.49 -1.97 0.18
C PRO A 131 6.19 -1.79 -0.59
N VAL A 132 5.94 -0.58 -1.06
CA VAL A 132 4.82 -0.25 -1.95
C VAL A 132 5.35 0.51 -3.16
N CYS A 133 4.96 0.05 -4.34
CA CYS A 133 5.18 0.74 -5.61
C CYS A 133 4.08 1.79 -5.80
N THR A 134 4.44 3.07 -5.88
CA THR A 134 3.43 4.13 -6.04
C THR A 134 4.03 5.40 -6.64
N ASP A 135 3.22 6.18 -7.33
CA ASP A 135 3.63 7.50 -7.79
C ASP A 135 3.52 8.55 -6.69
N LEU A 136 4.36 9.58 -6.79
CA LEU A 136 4.10 10.83 -6.09
C LEU A 136 2.72 11.35 -6.52
N LEU A 137 2.00 12.00 -5.61
CA LEU A 137 0.63 12.47 -5.83
C LEU A 137 -0.44 11.37 -5.92
N ALA A 138 -0.09 10.10 -5.73
CA ALA A 138 -1.09 9.03 -5.62
C ALA A 138 -2.03 9.27 -4.42
N ARG A 139 -3.32 8.96 -4.62
CA ARG A 139 -4.33 9.03 -3.56
C ARG A 139 -4.19 7.83 -2.64
N VAL A 140 -4.30 8.08 -1.34
CA VAL A 140 -4.21 7.04 -0.31
C VAL A 140 -5.45 7.07 0.59
N LEU A 141 -5.84 5.90 1.07
CA LEU A 141 -6.90 5.75 2.06
C LEU A 141 -6.29 5.34 3.39
N LEU A 142 -6.82 5.89 4.48
CA LEU A 142 -6.38 5.60 5.83
C LEU A 142 -7.49 4.88 6.57
N SER A 143 -7.16 3.70 7.09
CA SER A 143 -8.05 2.90 7.91
C SER A 143 -7.45 2.64 9.28
N ARG A 144 -8.30 2.64 10.29
CA ARG A 144 -7.96 2.40 11.70
C ARG A 144 -8.70 1.20 12.22
N ARG A 145 -8.07 0.44 13.10
CA ARG A 145 -8.73 -0.69 13.77
C ARG A 145 -9.66 -0.18 14.87
N VAL A 146 -10.96 -0.43 14.73
CA VAL A 146 -12.02 -0.08 15.69
C VAL A 146 -12.90 -1.32 15.87
N GLU A 147 -13.15 -1.73 17.12
CA GLU A 147 -13.97 -2.92 17.43
C GLU A 147 -13.52 -4.17 16.63
N ARG A 148 -12.21 -4.41 16.59
CA ARG A 148 -11.53 -5.49 15.85
C ARG A 148 -11.57 -5.40 14.31
N HIS A 149 -12.31 -4.46 13.72
CA HIS A 149 -12.43 -4.28 12.27
C HIS A 149 -11.64 -3.05 11.77
N TRP A 150 -11.17 -3.11 10.53
CA TRP A 150 -10.61 -1.93 9.87
C TRP A 150 -11.75 -1.01 9.41
N ARG A 151 -11.68 0.25 9.80
CA ARG A 151 -12.66 1.28 9.45
C ARG A 151 -11.95 2.44 8.77
N LEU A 152 -12.52 2.92 7.67
CA LEU A 152 -12.01 4.10 6.98
C LEU A 152 -12.12 5.32 7.90
N ILE A 153 -11.03 6.05 8.06
CA ILE A 153 -10.94 7.26 8.90
C ILE A 153 -10.59 8.51 8.12
N GLY A 154 -10.03 8.39 6.92
CA GLY A 154 -9.61 9.52 6.12
C GLY A 154 -8.99 9.11 4.79
N TRP A 155 -8.56 10.11 4.06
CA TRP A 155 -7.84 9.97 2.80
C TRP A 155 -6.68 10.95 2.77
N GLY A 156 -5.80 10.77 1.80
CA GLY A 156 -4.64 11.62 1.65
C GLY A 156 -4.03 11.51 0.27
N GLN A 157 -2.87 12.13 0.13
CA GLN A 157 -2.08 12.14 -1.08
C GLN A 157 -0.61 12.02 -0.73
N VAL A 158 0.11 11.12 -1.43
CA VAL A 158 1.56 10.96 -1.25
C VAL A 158 2.26 12.23 -1.74
N THR A 159 3.12 12.80 -0.90
CA THR A 159 3.91 13.99 -1.26
C THR A 159 5.36 13.64 -1.47
N ARG A 160 5.94 12.77 -0.62
CA ARG A 160 7.34 12.34 -0.69
C ARG A 160 7.49 10.93 -0.12
N GLY A 161 8.63 10.28 -0.37
CA GLY A 161 8.96 9.02 0.28
C GLY A 161 10.46 8.77 0.29
N LYS A 162 10.89 7.81 1.11
CA LYS A 162 12.22 7.22 1.03
C LYS A 162 12.12 5.96 0.17
N GLU A 163 12.81 6.00 -0.96
CA GLU A 163 12.96 4.88 -1.88
C GLU A 163 13.78 3.76 -1.23
N LEU A 164 13.54 2.54 -1.70
CA LEU A 164 14.33 1.36 -1.39
C LEU A 164 15.51 1.22 -2.34
#